data_AF-A0A832WEK0-F1
#
_entry.id   AF-A0A832WEK0-F1
#
_cell.length_a   1.000
_cell.length_b   1.000
_cell.length_c   1.000
_cell.angle_alpha   90.00
_cell.angle_beta   90.00
_cell.angle_gamma   90.00
#
_symmetry.space_group_name_H-M   'P 1'
#
loop_
_entity.id
_entity.type
_entity.pdbx_description
1 polymer ?
#
loop_
_entity_poly.entity_id
_entity_poly.type
_entity_poly.pdbx_seq_one_letter_code
_entity_poly.pdbx_strand_id
1 'polypeptide(L)'
;MKLYPKTSLGMALVYISGAISWLIVMGIAALWFRTILLNPHTNPAVGYAISPLYYFLVTLHGMSAMYIIVEDLALGIFAYALYKSGMSVVHFRTLTALFWVLNLAPIVTFAGGPITGWYMYPPLALQTQSWLNYHTDALIGMAYFFLFINSVAAILASLFMFIDAIKTRPKEGKIPIFASYAMMFAGALIFLTEPALAAGELWYTLYFWANVPVNPLTWVVLFWFFGHPVVYYVPFTVFGGLYALIPHYAGRPLYSERWARWNIILLFTFSMLAWVHHLQTFPLPVYIRAFITPTTLILAAGSGLTVLNLALTIFYSPTGYNYKDPVGFAALIAYIGFILAGLQALILPINITNVIVHNTYYVVGHFHLMIWTIIIVGSVAIILDMLRNQVGAKLDFSSLGRGFLFAGLSMWTVGALLTGYTMSYAGYLGLIRRWDAYPIKFLPFMDVMTYGAMIMGLSFVFIALPIVLTMIRVGIPIFWTPTTGVTASPGITMNTQPPSSGTPSITKEVSTSDMNNKVTKLK
;
A
#
# COMPACT_ATOMS: atom_id res chain seq x y z
N MET A 1 6.43 33.48 -4.96
CA MET A 1 6.37 32.12 -5.53
C MET A 1 5.19 31.40 -4.88
N LYS A 2 4.23 30.83 -5.64
CA LYS A 2 3.13 30.06 -5.02
C LYS A 2 3.68 28.66 -4.69
N LEU A 3 3.72 28.30 -3.41
CA LEU A 3 4.30 27.04 -2.90
C LEU A 3 3.30 25.85 -2.93
N TYR A 4 2.34 25.83 -3.86
CA TYR A 4 1.35 24.76 -3.95
C TYR A 4 1.01 24.43 -5.42
N PRO A 5 0.75 23.15 -5.76
CA PRO A 5 0.40 22.74 -7.13
C PRO A 5 -1.02 23.20 -7.49
N LYS A 6 -1.28 23.37 -8.78
CA LYS A 6 -2.59 23.84 -9.29
C LYS A 6 -3.41 22.75 -9.99
N THR A 7 -2.90 21.52 -10.01
CA THR A 7 -3.51 20.39 -10.73
C THR A 7 -3.51 19.16 -9.85
N SER A 8 -4.51 18.29 -10.02
CA SER A 8 -4.60 17.01 -9.30
C SER A 8 -3.34 16.16 -9.52
N LEU A 9 -2.78 16.21 -10.72
CA LEU A 9 -1.53 15.55 -11.07
C LEU A 9 -0.32 16.12 -10.29
N GLY A 10 -0.23 17.45 -10.18
CA GLY A 10 0.78 18.10 -9.35
C GLY A 10 0.61 17.78 -7.87
N MET A 11 -0.63 17.64 -7.39
CA MET A 11 -0.90 17.20 -6.02
C MET A 11 -0.48 15.74 -5.80
N ALA A 12 -0.78 14.85 -6.74
CA ALA A 12 -0.34 13.46 -6.70
C ALA A 12 1.19 13.36 -6.55
N LEU A 13 1.91 14.16 -7.33
CA LEU A 13 3.37 14.24 -7.28
C LEU A 13 3.92 14.74 -5.94
N VAL A 14 3.31 15.75 -5.33
CA VAL A 14 3.75 16.26 -4.02
C VAL A 14 3.72 15.13 -2.98
N TYR A 15 2.57 14.46 -2.85
CA TYR A 15 2.42 13.35 -1.91
C TYR A 15 3.31 12.15 -2.26
N ILE A 16 3.37 11.74 -3.54
CA ILE A 16 4.28 10.66 -3.99
C ILE A 16 5.75 11.02 -3.72
N SER A 17 6.14 12.29 -3.85
CA SER A 17 7.51 12.71 -3.56
C SER A 17 7.83 12.60 -2.08
N GLY A 18 6.89 12.92 -1.19
CA GLY A 18 7.04 12.68 0.26
C GLY A 18 7.25 11.19 0.55
N ALA A 19 6.40 10.33 -0.02
CA ALA A 19 6.54 8.88 0.09
C ALA A 19 7.92 8.38 -0.41
N ILE A 20 8.42 8.88 -1.54
CA ILE A 20 9.74 8.51 -2.07
C ILE A 20 10.87 9.03 -1.17
N SER A 21 10.78 10.26 -0.68
CA SER A 21 11.78 10.84 0.22
C SER A 21 11.91 10.02 1.51
N TRP A 22 10.79 9.66 2.13
CA TRP A 22 10.80 8.81 3.32
C TRP A 22 11.18 7.36 3.01
N LEU A 23 10.85 6.83 1.83
CA LEU A 23 11.30 5.51 1.40
C LEU A 23 12.83 5.43 1.38
N ILE A 24 13.52 6.49 0.94
CA ILE A 24 14.97 6.58 0.98
C ILE A 24 15.47 6.56 2.44
N VAL A 25 14.88 7.39 3.31
CA VAL A 25 15.27 7.46 4.74
C VAL A 25 15.09 6.12 5.43
N MET A 26 13.90 5.50 5.33
CA MET A 26 13.63 4.19 5.94
C MET A 26 14.44 3.06 5.31
N GLY A 27 14.77 3.19 4.01
CA GLY A 27 15.55 2.20 3.26
C GLY A 27 17.01 2.20 3.71
N ILE A 28 17.59 3.39 3.93
CA ILE A 28 18.92 3.53 4.54
C ILE A 28 18.90 2.94 5.96
N ALA A 29 17.89 3.27 6.77
CA ALA A 29 17.75 2.69 8.10
C ALA A 29 17.67 1.15 8.06
N ALA A 30 16.94 0.60 7.09
CA ALA A 30 16.84 -0.84 6.86
C ALA A 30 18.19 -1.48 6.55
N LEU A 31 18.90 -0.96 5.56
CA LEU A 31 20.22 -1.47 5.19
C LEU A 31 21.21 -1.38 6.35
N TRP A 32 21.09 -0.34 7.18
CA TRP A 32 21.95 -0.17 8.33
C TRP A 32 21.68 -1.20 9.43
N PHE A 33 20.43 -1.39 9.86
CA PHE A 33 20.15 -2.42 10.87
C PHE A 33 20.36 -3.84 10.33
N ARG A 34 20.18 -4.08 9.01
CA ARG A 34 20.55 -5.35 8.37
C ARG A 34 22.05 -5.62 8.44
N THR A 35 22.87 -4.59 8.33
CA THR A 35 24.34 -4.69 8.46
C THR A 35 24.75 -5.01 9.90
N ILE A 36 24.08 -4.43 10.91
CA ILE A 36 24.25 -4.83 12.32
C ILE A 36 23.96 -6.34 12.47
N LEU A 37 22.88 -6.81 11.86
CA LEU A 37 22.45 -8.21 11.86
C LEU A 37 23.29 -9.15 10.96
N LEU A 38 24.44 -8.73 10.45
CA LEU A 38 25.46 -9.66 9.93
C LEU A 38 26.33 -10.24 11.05
N ASN A 39 26.21 -9.70 12.26
CA ASN A 39 26.88 -10.22 13.45
C ASN A 39 25.84 -10.86 14.38
N PRO A 40 26.00 -12.14 14.74
CA PRO A 40 25.06 -12.85 15.62
C PRO A 40 25.15 -12.41 17.08
N HIS A 41 26.20 -11.67 17.44
CA HIS A 41 26.48 -11.21 18.79
C HIS A 41 26.68 -9.70 18.80
N THR A 42 26.15 -9.03 19.82
CA THR A 42 26.48 -7.64 20.13
C THR A 42 27.88 -7.60 20.72
N ASN A 43 28.87 -7.11 19.95
CA ASN A 43 30.24 -6.97 20.46
C ASN A 43 30.35 -5.70 21.33
N PRO A 44 30.59 -5.83 22.65
CA PRO A 44 30.73 -4.67 23.54
C PRO A 44 31.93 -3.78 23.23
N ALA A 45 32.91 -4.27 22.46
CA ALA A 45 34.14 -3.56 22.11
C ALA A 45 33.97 -2.56 20.95
N VAL A 46 32.83 -2.57 20.25
CA VAL A 46 32.51 -1.55 19.26
C VAL A 46 32.05 -0.33 20.06
N GLY A 47 32.83 0.76 20.07
CA GLY A 47 32.66 1.95 20.92
C GLY A 47 31.37 2.79 20.77
N TYR A 48 30.29 2.21 20.24
CA TYR A 48 28.93 2.75 20.26
C TYR A 48 27.97 1.69 20.80
N ALA A 49 26.94 2.11 21.53
CA ALA A 49 25.89 1.21 22.00
C ALA A 49 25.06 0.71 20.79
N ILE A 50 25.45 -0.44 20.22
CA ILE A 50 24.84 -1.04 19.02
C ILE A 50 23.34 -1.29 19.23
N SER A 51 22.94 -1.74 20.42
CA SER A 51 21.55 -2.10 20.72
C SER A 51 20.60 -0.89 20.66
N PRO A 52 20.83 0.23 21.38
CA PRO A 52 20.07 1.47 21.18
C PRO A 52 19.92 1.91 19.73
N LEU A 53 21.02 1.90 18.96
CA LEU A 53 20.98 2.28 17.54
C LEU A 53 20.10 1.33 16.73
N TYR A 54 20.24 0.01 16.92
CA TYR A 54 19.40 -0.99 16.26
C TYR A 54 17.91 -0.73 16.52
N TYR A 55 17.51 -0.56 17.78
CA TYR A 55 16.11 -0.36 18.13
C TYR A 55 15.58 0.98 17.60
N PHE A 56 16.40 2.03 17.58
CA PHE A 56 16.02 3.30 16.96
C PHE A 56 15.80 3.13 15.45
N LEU A 57 16.73 2.48 14.73
CA LEU A 57 16.62 2.26 13.29
C LEU A 57 15.40 1.41 12.93
N VAL A 58 15.08 0.37 13.71
CA VAL A 58 13.87 -0.45 13.54
C VAL A 58 12.61 0.38 13.81
N THR A 59 12.63 1.26 14.80
CA THR A 59 11.50 2.14 15.14
C THR A 59 11.28 3.19 14.05
N LEU A 60 12.33 3.89 13.64
CA LEU A 60 12.34 4.86 12.54
C LEU A 60 11.82 4.22 11.25
N HIS A 61 12.31 3.03 10.90
CA HIS A 61 11.88 2.29 9.72
C HIS A 61 10.38 2.00 9.74
N GLY A 62 9.87 1.43 10.85
CA GLY A 62 8.47 1.05 10.95
C GLY A 62 7.51 2.24 11.04
N MET A 63 7.86 3.29 11.81
CA MET A 63 7.04 4.50 11.94
C MET A 63 7.01 5.28 10.63
N SER A 64 8.16 5.48 9.97
CA SER A 64 8.21 6.19 8.68
C SER A 64 7.37 5.45 7.62
N ALA A 65 7.41 4.11 7.63
CA ALA A 65 6.60 3.30 6.72
C ALA A 65 5.10 3.50 6.94
N MET A 66 4.63 3.35 8.18
CA MET A 66 3.19 3.27 8.47
C MET A 66 2.53 4.63 8.67
N TYR A 67 3.24 5.63 9.20
CA TYR A 67 2.65 6.92 9.58
C TYR A 67 2.90 8.03 8.55
N ILE A 68 3.75 7.76 7.56
CA ILE A 68 4.12 8.74 6.53
C ILE A 68 3.98 8.14 5.15
N ILE A 69 4.74 7.09 4.83
CA ILE A 69 4.79 6.57 3.45
C ILE A 69 3.46 5.97 3.02
N VAL A 70 2.81 5.17 3.87
CA VAL A 70 1.49 4.60 3.56
C VAL A 70 0.46 5.72 3.29
N GLU A 71 0.43 6.73 4.15
CA GLU A 71 -0.44 7.90 4.00
C GLU A 71 -0.16 8.67 2.71
N ASP A 72 1.09 9.10 2.52
CA ASP A 72 1.51 9.89 1.37
C ASP A 72 1.27 9.15 0.06
N LEU A 73 1.56 7.85 0.02
CA LEU A 73 1.38 7.05 -1.17
C LEU A 73 -0.11 6.83 -1.48
N ALA A 74 -0.93 6.58 -0.46
CA ALA A 74 -2.38 6.45 -0.62
C ALA A 74 -3.00 7.75 -1.16
N LEU A 75 -2.67 8.89 -0.53
CA LEU A 75 -3.17 10.22 -0.92
C LEU A 75 -2.67 10.66 -2.29
N GLY A 76 -1.41 10.36 -2.61
CA GLY A 76 -0.82 10.65 -3.92
C GLY A 76 -1.46 9.85 -5.03
N ILE A 77 -1.67 8.54 -4.83
CA ILE A 77 -2.39 7.70 -5.78
C ILE A 77 -3.86 8.13 -5.87
N PHE A 78 -4.48 8.58 -4.78
CA PHE A 78 -5.85 9.09 -4.81
C PHE A 78 -5.98 10.34 -5.69
N ALA A 79 -5.10 11.33 -5.51
CA ALA A 79 -5.07 12.51 -6.36
C ALA A 79 -4.86 12.14 -7.85
N TYR A 80 -4.03 11.13 -8.13
CA TYR A 80 -3.85 10.61 -9.49
C TYR A 80 -5.09 9.86 -10.01
N ALA A 81 -5.75 9.07 -9.18
CA ALA A 81 -6.98 8.37 -9.52
C ALA A 81 -8.09 9.36 -9.89
N LEU A 82 -8.19 10.49 -9.19
CA LEU A 82 -9.09 11.59 -9.54
C LEU A 82 -8.76 12.17 -10.91
N TYR A 83 -7.49 12.52 -11.15
CA TYR A 83 -7.03 13.04 -12.44
C TYR A 83 -7.39 12.08 -13.59
N LYS A 84 -7.04 10.80 -13.46
CA LYS A 84 -7.28 9.78 -14.48
C LYS A 84 -8.77 9.51 -14.72
N SER A 85 -9.61 9.84 -13.75
CA SER A 85 -11.06 9.67 -13.79
C SER A 85 -11.81 10.92 -14.27
N GLY A 86 -11.11 11.96 -14.73
CA GLY A 86 -11.71 13.24 -15.12
C GLY A 86 -12.27 14.06 -13.94
N MET A 87 -11.90 13.70 -12.72
CA MET A 87 -12.26 14.38 -11.47
C MET A 87 -11.11 15.29 -11.04
N SER A 88 -11.29 16.09 -9.99
CA SER A 88 -10.27 17.06 -9.59
C SER A 88 -10.15 17.27 -8.09
N VAL A 89 -8.91 17.53 -7.67
CA VAL A 89 -8.61 18.15 -6.39
C VAL A 89 -9.04 19.62 -6.44
N VAL A 90 -9.61 20.12 -5.35
CA VAL A 90 -10.11 21.50 -5.21
C VAL A 90 -9.39 22.22 -4.09
N HIS A 91 -9.19 21.57 -2.93
CA HIS A 91 -8.55 22.18 -1.75
C HIS A 91 -7.01 22.14 -1.82
N PHE A 92 -6.41 22.56 -2.95
CA PHE A 92 -4.97 22.48 -3.18
C PHE A 92 -4.12 23.08 -2.05
N ARG A 93 -4.47 24.27 -1.55
CA ARG A 93 -3.70 24.95 -0.49
C ARG A 93 -3.73 24.17 0.82
N THR A 94 -4.91 23.71 1.22
CA THR A 94 -5.12 22.96 2.46
C THR A 94 -4.35 21.65 2.40
N LEU A 95 -4.48 20.90 1.31
CA LEU A 95 -3.78 19.63 1.11
C LEU A 95 -2.25 19.83 1.09
N THR A 96 -1.74 20.90 0.48
CA THR A 96 -0.29 21.18 0.56
C THR A 96 0.17 21.53 1.98
N ALA A 97 -0.61 22.28 2.76
CA ALA A 97 -0.26 22.55 4.15
C ALA A 97 -0.26 21.25 4.97
N LEU A 98 -1.26 20.39 4.79
CA LEU A 98 -1.37 19.11 5.47
C LEU A 98 -0.25 18.15 5.08
N PHE A 99 0.17 18.13 3.82
CA PHE A 99 1.36 17.39 3.37
C PHE A 99 2.60 17.75 4.18
N TRP A 100 2.86 19.05 4.38
CA TRP A 100 4.02 19.49 5.16
C TRP A 100 3.90 19.10 6.64
N VAL A 101 2.71 19.23 7.23
CA VAL A 101 2.51 18.81 8.63
C VAL A 101 2.71 17.30 8.77
N LEU A 102 2.12 16.51 7.88
CA LEU A 102 2.25 15.05 7.84
C LEU A 102 3.73 14.62 7.77
N ASN A 103 4.53 15.30 6.95
CA ASN A 103 5.93 14.94 6.73
C ASN A 103 6.91 15.53 7.77
N LEU A 104 6.65 16.71 8.32
CA LEU A 104 7.59 17.41 9.19
C LEU A 104 7.34 17.14 10.68
N ALA A 105 6.09 16.88 11.09
CA ALA A 105 5.78 16.69 12.51
C ALA A 105 6.52 15.47 13.13
N PRO A 106 6.58 14.29 12.48
CA PRO A 106 7.27 13.11 13.05
C PRO A 106 8.78 13.31 13.24
N ILE A 107 9.40 14.30 12.59
CA ILE A 107 10.82 14.61 12.77
C ILE A 107 11.12 14.99 14.22
N VAL A 108 10.19 15.68 14.89
CA VAL A 108 10.31 16.01 16.32
C VAL A 108 10.36 14.74 17.15
N THR A 109 9.52 13.77 16.84
CA THR A 109 9.53 12.45 17.50
C THR A 109 10.85 11.72 17.24
N PHE A 110 11.31 11.67 15.99
CA PHE A 110 12.55 10.98 15.64
C PHE A 110 13.80 11.63 16.25
N ALA A 111 13.80 12.96 16.44
CA ALA A 111 14.86 13.66 17.15
C ALA A 111 15.00 13.19 18.61
N GLY A 112 13.92 12.72 19.23
CA GLY A 112 13.94 12.10 20.56
C GLY A 112 14.55 10.70 20.61
N GLY A 113 14.69 10.03 19.47
CA GLY A 113 15.23 8.69 19.36
C GLY A 113 14.37 7.62 20.05
N PRO A 114 13.11 7.38 19.65
CA PRO A 114 12.29 6.34 20.25
C PRO A 114 12.82 4.94 19.90
N ILE A 115 12.80 4.03 20.86
CA ILE A 115 13.29 2.64 20.71
C ILE A 115 12.20 1.57 20.97
N THR A 116 10.93 1.94 20.79
CA THR A 116 9.76 1.10 21.16
C THR A 116 9.23 0.23 20.01
N GLY A 117 9.74 0.44 18.79
CA GLY A 117 9.11 0.00 17.54
C GLY A 117 7.82 0.77 17.22
N TRP A 118 7.33 0.60 15.99
CA TRP A 118 6.23 1.41 15.45
C TRP A 118 4.90 1.29 16.18
N TYR A 119 4.66 0.19 16.88
CA TYR A 119 3.40 -0.01 17.59
C TYR A 119 3.41 0.51 19.03
N MET A 120 4.47 1.15 19.53
CA MET A 120 4.44 1.94 20.78
C MET A 120 3.66 1.33 21.96
N TYR A 121 3.81 0.03 22.24
CA TYR A 121 2.99 -0.62 23.27
C TYR A 121 3.33 -0.13 24.69
N PRO A 122 2.33 0.08 25.55
CA PRO A 122 2.54 0.24 26.98
C PRO A 122 2.84 -1.14 27.63
N PRO A 123 3.61 -1.19 28.73
CA PRO A 123 4.16 -0.04 29.45
C PRO A 123 5.46 0.51 28.85
N LEU A 124 6.07 -0.16 27.85
CA LEU A 124 7.38 0.23 27.33
C LEU A 124 7.39 1.66 26.76
N ALA A 125 6.38 2.04 25.99
CA ALA A 125 6.26 3.39 25.43
C ALA A 125 6.04 4.49 26.49
N LEU A 126 5.69 4.13 27.72
CA LEU A 126 5.49 5.06 28.83
C LEU A 126 6.76 5.30 29.66
N GLN A 127 7.83 4.55 29.36
CA GLN A 127 9.09 4.64 30.10
C GLN A 127 10.00 5.71 29.48
N THR A 128 10.55 6.58 30.32
CA THR A 128 11.53 7.60 29.91
C THR A 128 12.77 6.97 29.26
N GLN A 129 13.14 5.75 29.65
CA GLN A 129 14.29 4.98 29.12
C GLN A 129 14.08 4.49 27.68
N SER A 130 12.85 4.58 27.15
CA SER A 130 12.53 4.22 25.77
C SER A 130 12.88 5.32 24.75
N TRP A 131 13.63 6.33 25.18
CA TRP A 131 14.03 7.50 24.41
C TRP A 131 15.53 7.75 24.57
N LEU A 132 16.23 7.92 23.44
CA LEU A 132 17.68 8.10 23.45
C LEU A 132 18.10 9.53 23.80
N ASN A 133 17.35 10.52 23.36
CA ASN A 133 17.73 11.94 23.47
C ASN A 133 16.77 12.75 24.34
N TYR A 134 15.54 12.27 24.55
CA TYR A 134 14.53 12.96 25.35
C TYR A 134 14.43 12.30 26.73
N HIS A 135 14.85 13.02 27.76
CA HIS A 135 14.95 12.50 29.13
C HIS A 135 13.95 13.12 30.11
N THR A 136 13.00 13.92 29.61
CA THR A 136 11.99 14.58 30.43
C THR A 136 10.60 14.34 29.87
N ASP A 137 9.60 14.27 30.75
CA ASP A 137 8.21 14.09 30.36
C ASP A 137 7.71 15.22 29.45
N ALA A 138 8.23 16.45 29.64
CA ALA A 138 7.92 17.57 28.75
C ALA A 138 8.32 17.28 27.29
N LEU A 139 9.55 16.82 27.06
CA LEU A 139 10.06 16.51 25.72
C LEU A 139 9.41 15.25 25.12
N ILE A 140 9.18 14.22 25.94
CA ILE A 140 8.52 12.99 25.49
C ILE A 140 7.04 13.26 25.14
N GLY A 141 6.33 14.01 25.99
CA GLY A 141 4.96 14.43 25.70
C GLY A 141 4.87 15.28 24.42
N MET A 142 5.87 16.13 24.16
CA MET A 142 5.99 16.86 22.90
C MET A 142 6.18 15.90 21.72
N ALA A 143 7.05 14.89 21.83
CA ALA A 143 7.25 13.90 20.78
C ALA A 143 5.94 13.17 20.40
N TYR A 144 5.14 12.76 21.39
CA TYR A 144 3.82 12.16 21.14
C TYR A 144 2.80 13.16 20.60
N PHE A 145 2.86 14.42 21.04
CA PHE A 145 1.97 15.46 20.54
C PHE A 145 2.20 15.72 19.05
N PHE A 146 3.46 15.71 18.60
CA PHE A 146 3.78 15.85 17.18
C PHE A 146 3.40 14.62 16.35
N LEU A 147 3.38 13.41 16.92
CA LEU A 147 2.75 12.26 16.27
C LEU A 147 1.23 12.47 16.13
N PHE A 148 0.55 12.92 17.19
CA PHE A 148 -0.87 13.26 17.12
C PHE A 148 -1.17 14.29 16.01
N ILE A 149 -0.33 15.31 15.87
CA ILE A 149 -0.46 16.31 14.80
C ILE A 149 -0.23 15.68 13.41
N ASN A 150 0.68 14.71 13.27
CA ASN A 150 0.87 13.93 12.05
C ASN A 150 -0.40 13.12 11.69
N SER A 151 -0.99 12.37 12.63
CA SER A 151 -2.23 11.63 12.37
C SER A 151 -3.42 12.56 12.07
N VAL A 152 -3.54 13.70 12.76
CA VAL A 152 -4.57 14.72 12.44
C VAL A 152 -4.39 15.24 11.01
N ALA A 153 -3.14 15.42 10.55
CA ALA A 153 -2.89 15.84 9.18
C ALA A 153 -3.32 14.78 8.16
N ALA A 154 -3.05 13.50 8.41
CA ALA A 154 -3.52 12.38 7.58
C ALA A 154 -5.06 12.34 7.50
N ILE A 155 -5.74 12.41 8.64
CA ILE A 155 -7.22 12.43 8.74
C ILE A 155 -7.79 13.55 7.88
N LEU A 156 -7.31 14.78 8.07
CA LEU A 156 -7.82 15.94 7.36
C LEU A 156 -7.50 15.87 5.86
N ALA A 157 -6.29 15.42 5.49
CA ALA A 157 -5.90 15.33 4.08
C ALA A 157 -6.79 14.35 3.33
N SER A 158 -7.00 13.17 3.93
CA SER A 158 -7.90 12.16 3.38
C SER A 158 -9.34 12.64 3.29
N LEU A 159 -9.86 13.30 4.33
CA LEU A 159 -11.22 13.86 4.34
C LEU A 159 -11.41 14.94 3.26
N PHE A 160 -10.48 15.89 3.12
CA PHE A 160 -10.57 16.92 2.08
C PHE A 160 -10.47 16.33 0.67
N MET A 161 -9.60 15.34 0.45
CA MET A 161 -9.50 14.63 -0.82
C MET A 161 -10.81 13.88 -1.16
N PHE A 162 -11.44 13.27 -0.16
CA PHE A 162 -12.73 12.61 -0.30
C PHE A 162 -13.86 13.59 -0.63
N ILE A 163 -13.89 14.75 0.03
CA ILE A 163 -14.83 15.83 -0.27
C ILE A 163 -14.62 16.34 -1.71
N ASP A 164 -13.38 16.50 -2.16
CA ASP A 164 -13.04 16.91 -3.52
C ASP A 164 -13.52 15.90 -4.55
N ALA A 165 -13.35 14.61 -4.26
CA ALA A 165 -13.87 13.54 -5.07
C ALA A 165 -15.40 13.61 -5.19
N ILE A 166 -16.12 13.81 -4.08
CA ILE A 166 -17.58 13.96 -4.10
C ILE A 166 -18.02 15.20 -4.89
N LYS A 167 -17.34 16.33 -4.71
CA LYS A 167 -17.68 17.60 -5.38
C LYS A 167 -17.45 17.53 -6.89
N THR A 168 -16.46 16.79 -7.33
CA THR A 168 -16.04 16.71 -8.74
C THR A 168 -16.45 15.42 -9.44
N ARG A 169 -17.22 14.56 -8.79
CA ARG A 169 -17.74 13.34 -9.39
C ARG A 169 -18.62 13.63 -10.61
N PRO A 170 -18.69 12.70 -11.58
CA PRO A 170 -19.68 12.77 -12.64
C PRO A 170 -21.10 12.92 -12.05
N LYS A 171 -21.86 13.90 -12.57
CA LYS A 171 -23.27 14.10 -12.17
C LYS A 171 -24.16 12.95 -12.63
N GLU A 172 -23.81 12.37 -13.79
CA GLU A 172 -24.47 11.23 -14.41
C GLU A 172 -23.48 10.07 -14.54
N GLY A 173 -23.99 8.84 -14.49
CA GLY A 173 -23.17 7.63 -14.61
C GLY A 173 -22.45 7.23 -13.32
N LYS A 174 -21.52 6.28 -13.45
CA LYS A 174 -20.77 5.70 -12.33
C LYS A 174 -19.44 6.43 -12.17
N ILE A 175 -19.00 6.59 -10.92
CA ILE A 175 -17.62 6.99 -10.64
C ILE A 175 -16.68 5.90 -11.23
N PRO A 176 -15.64 6.26 -11.99
CA PRO A 176 -14.69 5.29 -12.54
C PRO A 176 -14.08 4.40 -11.46
N ILE A 177 -13.75 3.15 -11.82
CA ILE A 177 -13.38 2.13 -10.83
C ILE A 177 -12.14 2.51 -10.01
N PHE A 178 -11.15 3.14 -10.65
CA PHE A 178 -9.93 3.58 -9.97
C PHE A 178 -10.22 4.65 -8.91
N ALA A 179 -10.96 5.70 -9.27
CA ALA A 179 -11.40 6.71 -8.30
C ALA A 179 -12.29 6.11 -7.21
N SER A 180 -13.16 5.14 -7.54
CA SER A 180 -14.03 4.49 -6.54
C SER A 180 -13.22 3.77 -5.45
N TYR A 181 -12.19 3.01 -5.84
CA TYR A 181 -11.28 2.36 -4.90
C TYR A 181 -10.49 3.38 -4.09
N ALA A 182 -9.92 4.40 -4.74
CA ALA A 182 -9.16 5.43 -4.04
C ALA A 182 -10.03 6.21 -3.02
N MET A 183 -11.27 6.56 -3.39
CA MET A 183 -12.22 7.21 -2.49
C MET A 183 -12.51 6.36 -1.25
N MET A 184 -12.60 5.04 -1.37
CA MET A 184 -12.91 4.19 -0.23
C MET A 184 -11.70 3.88 0.63
N PHE A 185 -10.53 3.61 0.03
CA PHE A 185 -9.37 3.09 0.76
C PHE A 185 -8.32 4.14 1.11
N ALA A 186 -8.14 5.18 0.28
CA ALA A 186 -7.31 6.35 0.59
C ALA A 186 -8.12 7.57 1.08
N GLY A 187 -9.45 7.50 0.97
CA GLY A 187 -10.41 8.44 1.54
C GLY A 187 -11.05 7.89 2.81
N ALA A 188 -12.25 7.31 2.65
CA ALA A 188 -13.10 6.88 3.75
C ALA A 188 -12.39 6.05 4.83
N LEU A 189 -11.63 5.03 4.43
CA LEU A 189 -11.00 4.13 5.40
C LEU A 189 -10.03 4.90 6.31
N ILE A 190 -9.15 5.74 5.76
CA ILE A 190 -8.18 6.54 6.53
C ILE A 190 -8.89 7.43 7.55
N PHE A 191 -9.76 8.35 7.11
CA PHE A 191 -10.36 9.32 8.05
C PHE A 191 -11.33 8.68 9.06
N LEU A 192 -11.74 7.42 8.85
CA LEU A 192 -12.56 6.66 9.80
C LEU A 192 -11.72 5.87 10.81
N THR A 193 -10.53 5.40 10.45
CA THR A 193 -9.74 4.49 11.30
C THR A 193 -8.56 5.18 11.97
N GLU A 194 -7.93 6.14 11.30
CA GLU A 194 -6.84 6.96 11.83
C GLU A 194 -7.15 7.73 13.13
N PRO A 195 -8.40 8.19 13.40
CA PRO A 195 -8.73 8.82 14.68
C PRO A 195 -8.42 7.96 15.91
N ALA A 196 -8.40 6.63 15.79
CA ALA A 196 -8.01 5.75 16.89
C ALA A 196 -6.52 5.82 17.23
N LEU A 197 -5.64 5.97 16.23
CA LEU A 197 -4.21 6.22 16.46
C LEU A 197 -4.01 7.60 17.09
N ALA A 198 -4.64 8.63 16.51
CA ALA A 198 -4.56 10.00 17.03
C ALA A 198 -5.01 10.07 18.51
N ALA A 199 -6.07 9.34 18.88
CA ALA A 199 -6.52 9.25 20.27
C ALA A 199 -5.47 8.57 21.17
N GLY A 200 -4.82 7.50 20.71
CA GLY A 200 -3.76 6.81 21.45
C GLY A 200 -2.51 7.68 21.66
N GLU A 201 -2.13 8.47 20.66
CA GLU A 201 -1.00 9.40 20.71
C GLU A 201 -1.29 10.58 21.63
N LEU A 202 -2.48 11.17 21.53
CA LEU A 202 -2.92 12.22 22.46
C LEU A 202 -2.99 11.71 23.90
N TRP A 203 -3.41 10.46 24.10
CA TRP A 203 -3.42 9.86 25.43
C TRP A 203 -2.00 9.74 26.01
N TYR A 204 -1.00 9.38 25.18
CA TYR A 204 0.40 9.42 25.59
C TYR A 204 0.90 10.83 25.88
N THR A 205 0.55 11.82 25.06
CA THR A 205 0.83 13.23 25.38
C THR A 205 0.30 13.62 26.77
N LEU A 206 -0.95 13.27 27.07
CA LEU A 206 -1.58 13.57 28.35
C LEU A 206 -1.02 12.77 29.52
N TYR A 207 -0.54 11.55 29.28
CA TYR A 207 0.20 10.78 30.29
C TYR A 207 1.45 11.56 30.74
N PHE A 208 2.28 12.01 29.79
CA PHE A 208 3.52 12.70 30.12
C PHE A 208 3.29 14.13 30.65
N TRP A 209 2.32 14.89 30.10
CA TRP A 209 2.11 16.27 30.52
C TRP A 209 1.16 16.45 31.71
N ALA A 210 0.29 15.48 31.95
CA ALA A 210 -0.79 15.62 32.94
C ALA A 210 -1.02 14.36 33.80
N ASN A 211 -0.14 13.36 33.73
CA ASN A 211 -0.24 12.11 34.49
C ASN A 211 -1.57 11.36 34.28
N VAL A 212 -2.19 11.49 33.10
CA VAL A 212 -3.41 10.73 32.77
C VAL A 212 -3.06 9.24 32.62
N PRO A 213 -3.60 8.34 33.45
CA PRO A 213 -3.25 6.93 33.40
C PRO A 213 -3.63 6.28 32.06
N VAL A 214 -2.79 5.40 31.53
CA VAL A 214 -3.06 4.64 30.30
C VAL A 214 -3.42 3.20 30.63
N ASN A 215 -4.58 2.74 30.17
CA ASN A 215 -4.92 1.32 30.23
C ASN A 215 -4.26 0.57 29.06
N PRO A 216 -3.37 -0.41 29.32
CA PRO A 216 -2.65 -1.09 28.24
C PRO A 216 -3.54 -1.82 27.24
N LEU A 217 -4.63 -2.45 27.71
CA LEU A 217 -5.53 -3.20 26.84
C LEU A 217 -6.33 -2.26 25.93
N THR A 218 -6.86 -1.16 26.47
CA THR A 218 -7.58 -0.15 25.68
C THR A 218 -6.67 0.48 24.63
N TRP A 219 -5.42 0.81 24.99
CA TRP A 219 -4.46 1.36 24.04
C TRP A 219 -4.20 0.41 22.87
N VAL A 220 -3.99 -0.87 23.17
CA VAL A 220 -3.74 -1.88 22.13
C VAL A 220 -4.96 -2.09 21.22
N VAL A 221 -6.18 -2.03 21.77
CA VAL A 221 -7.42 -2.09 20.96
C VAL A 221 -7.52 -0.90 20.01
N LEU A 222 -7.29 0.33 20.51
CA LEU A 222 -7.28 1.54 19.67
C LEU A 222 -6.23 1.43 18.56
N PHE A 223 -5.02 1.01 18.92
CA PHE A 223 -3.93 0.86 17.97
C PHE A 223 -4.30 -0.09 16.85
N TRP A 224 -4.88 -1.27 17.11
CA TRP A 224 -5.21 -2.21 16.04
C TRP A 224 -6.48 -1.88 15.27
N PHE A 225 -7.41 -1.14 15.88
CA PHE A 225 -8.52 -0.57 15.13
C PHE A 225 -8.03 0.33 14.00
N PHE A 226 -6.88 1.01 14.16
CA PHE A 226 -6.15 1.68 13.08
C PHE A 226 -5.20 0.73 12.32
N GLY A 227 -4.38 -0.02 13.05
CA GLY A 227 -3.18 -0.69 12.56
C GLY A 227 -3.46 -1.90 11.67
N HIS A 228 -4.70 -2.39 11.68
CA HIS A 228 -5.16 -3.36 10.69
C HIS A 228 -5.70 -2.67 9.43
N PRO A 229 -6.62 -1.67 9.50
CA PRO A 229 -6.99 -0.83 8.36
C PRO A 229 -5.83 -0.18 7.57
N VAL A 230 -4.80 0.34 8.24
CA VAL A 230 -3.68 1.03 7.58
C VAL A 230 -2.99 0.17 6.51
N VAL A 231 -2.93 -1.14 6.74
CA VAL A 231 -2.31 -2.08 5.77
C VAL A 231 -3.14 -2.26 4.50
N TYR A 232 -4.34 -1.68 4.44
CA TYR A 232 -5.24 -1.72 3.29
C TYR A 232 -5.33 -0.41 2.52
N TYR A 233 -4.87 0.71 3.10
CA TYR A 233 -4.96 2.04 2.49
C TYR A 233 -4.36 2.05 1.08
N VAL A 234 -3.08 1.65 0.97
CA VAL A 234 -2.38 1.62 -0.32
C VAL A 234 -2.73 0.40 -1.18
N PRO A 235 -2.67 -0.87 -0.71
CA PRO A 235 -2.80 -1.99 -1.63
C PRO A 235 -4.18 -2.06 -2.29
N PHE A 236 -5.26 -1.67 -1.61
CA PHE A 236 -6.58 -1.61 -2.25
C PHE A 236 -6.72 -0.39 -3.16
N THR A 237 -6.06 0.73 -2.84
CA THR A 237 -5.95 1.85 -3.79
C THR A 237 -5.17 1.44 -5.06
N VAL A 238 -4.10 0.64 -4.91
CA VAL A 238 -3.34 0.02 -5.99
C VAL A 238 -4.20 -0.98 -6.77
N PHE A 239 -5.07 -1.75 -6.13
CA PHE A 239 -6.05 -2.60 -6.86
C PHE A 239 -6.92 -1.77 -7.79
N GLY A 240 -7.39 -0.60 -7.35
CA GLY A 240 -8.06 0.36 -8.22
C GLY A 240 -7.23 0.73 -9.45
N GLY A 241 -5.93 0.96 -9.25
CA GLY A 241 -4.98 1.22 -10.33
C GLY A 241 -4.80 0.03 -11.27
N LEU A 242 -4.65 -1.19 -10.73
CA LEU A 242 -4.56 -2.42 -11.51
C LEU A 242 -5.84 -2.68 -12.31
N TYR A 243 -7.01 -2.38 -11.77
CA TYR A 243 -8.28 -2.42 -12.50
C TYR A 243 -8.37 -1.42 -13.66
N ALA A 244 -7.53 -0.38 -13.69
CA ALA A 244 -7.41 0.53 -14.82
C ALA A 244 -6.28 0.14 -15.78
N LEU A 245 -5.14 -0.30 -15.26
CA LEU A 245 -3.93 -0.59 -16.03
C LEU A 245 -3.99 -1.95 -16.74
N ILE A 246 -4.37 -3.02 -16.04
CA ILE A 246 -4.35 -4.36 -16.61
C ILE A 246 -5.27 -4.49 -17.83
N PRO A 247 -6.54 -4.01 -17.81
CA PRO A 247 -7.40 -4.04 -19.00
C PRO A 247 -6.79 -3.28 -20.19
N HIS A 248 -6.16 -2.13 -19.93
CA HIS A 248 -5.49 -1.34 -20.98
C HIS A 248 -4.37 -2.13 -21.67
N TYR A 249 -3.47 -2.74 -20.88
CA TYR A 249 -2.37 -3.55 -21.44
C TYR A 249 -2.81 -4.92 -21.95
N ALA A 250 -4.00 -5.40 -21.55
CA ALA A 250 -4.64 -6.57 -22.12
C ALA A 250 -5.43 -6.27 -23.42
N GLY A 251 -5.59 -5.00 -23.81
CA GLY A 251 -6.34 -4.61 -25.01
C GLY A 251 -7.84 -4.97 -24.93
N ARG A 252 -8.41 -5.05 -23.73
CA ARG A 252 -9.83 -5.40 -23.53
C ARG A 252 -10.42 -4.77 -22.27
N PRO A 253 -11.76 -4.64 -22.16
CA PRO A 253 -12.40 -4.27 -20.92
C PRO A 253 -12.11 -5.28 -19.79
N LEU A 254 -12.21 -4.78 -18.55
CA LEU A 254 -12.17 -5.60 -17.35
C LEU A 254 -13.21 -6.73 -17.45
N TYR A 255 -12.82 -7.95 -17.08
CA TYR A 255 -13.71 -9.12 -17.21
C TYR A 255 -15.05 -8.91 -16.49
N SER A 256 -15.04 -8.37 -15.27
CA SER A 256 -16.28 -7.98 -14.57
C SER A 256 -16.06 -6.74 -13.71
N GLU A 257 -16.50 -5.58 -14.20
CA GLU A 257 -16.56 -4.37 -13.37
C GLU A 257 -17.58 -4.51 -12.23
N ARG A 258 -18.65 -5.28 -12.43
CA ARG A 258 -19.63 -5.59 -11.39
C ARG A 258 -18.96 -6.26 -10.19
N TRP A 259 -18.11 -7.27 -10.43
CA TRP A 259 -17.39 -7.95 -9.34
C TRP A 259 -16.44 -7.00 -8.62
N ALA A 260 -15.68 -6.19 -9.36
CA ALA A 260 -14.80 -5.19 -8.76
C ALA A 260 -15.57 -4.22 -7.85
N ARG A 261 -16.76 -3.76 -8.28
CA ARG A 261 -17.58 -2.84 -7.47
C ARG A 261 -18.18 -3.48 -6.22
N TRP A 262 -18.70 -4.71 -6.31
CA TRP A 262 -19.18 -5.43 -5.11
C TRP A 262 -18.05 -5.70 -4.13
N ASN A 263 -16.85 -5.96 -4.65
CA ASN A 263 -15.69 -6.23 -3.82
C ASN A 263 -15.28 -5.02 -2.97
N ILE A 264 -15.53 -3.79 -3.41
CA ILE A 264 -15.28 -2.58 -2.59
C ILE A 264 -16.03 -2.68 -1.26
N ILE A 265 -17.31 -3.07 -1.27
CA ILE A 265 -18.15 -3.16 -0.07
C ILE A 265 -17.60 -4.25 0.87
N LEU A 266 -17.26 -5.41 0.31
CA LEU A 266 -16.69 -6.52 1.06
C LEU A 266 -15.35 -6.11 1.68
N LEU A 267 -14.40 -5.63 0.89
CA LEU A 267 -13.06 -5.26 1.35
C LEU A 267 -13.13 -4.16 2.42
N PHE A 268 -13.95 -3.12 2.21
CA PHE A 268 -14.11 -2.02 3.16
C PHE A 268 -14.71 -2.46 4.49
N THR A 269 -15.76 -3.29 4.44
CA THR A 269 -16.42 -3.79 5.66
C THR A 269 -15.47 -4.68 6.45
N PHE A 270 -14.85 -5.65 5.79
CA PHE A 270 -14.03 -6.64 6.48
C PHE A 270 -12.65 -6.11 6.90
N SER A 271 -12.12 -5.07 6.25
CA SER A 271 -10.92 -4.37 6.71
C SER A 271 -11.11 -3.68 8.06
N MET A 272 -12.33 -3.31 8.43
CA MET A 272 -12.64 -2.70 9.74
C MET A 272 -13.00 -3.72 10.82
N LEU A 273 -13.26 -4.99 10.46
CA LEU A 273 -13.73 -6.01 11.39
C LEU A 273 -12.64 -7.02 11.80
N ALA A 274 -11.55 -7.15 11.04
CA ALA A 274 -10.56 -8.21 11.25
C ALA A 274 -9.39 -7.83 12.18
N TRP A 275 -9.37 -6.61 12.75
CA TRP A 275 -8.24 -6.09 13.56
C TRP A 275 -7.85 -6.97 14.75
N VAL A 276 -8.83 -7.66 15.35
CA VAL A 276 -8.59 -8.53 16.51
C VAL A 276 -7.61 -9.66 16.19
N HIS A 277 -7.35 -9.99 14.91
CA HIS A 277 -6.36 -11.03 14.58
C HIS A 277 -4.95 -10.73 15.09
N HIS A 278 -4.62 -9.46 15.33
CA HIS A 278 -3.32 -9.10 15.91
C HIS A 278 -3.25 -9.37 17.41
N LEU A 279 -4.41 -9.63 18.03
CA LEU A 279 -4.62 -9.80 19.46
C LEU A 279 -4.99 -11.24 19.84
N GLN A 280 -4.69 -12.21 18.96
CA GLN A 280 -4.97 -13.63 19.23
C GLN A 280 -4.26 -14.16 20.49
N THR A 281 -3.09 -13.61 20.81
CA THR A 281 -2.29 -13.95 22.00
C THR A 281 -2.62 -13.08 23.22
N PHE A 282 -3.50 -12.08 23.09
CA PHE A 282 -3.97 -11.26 24.20
C PHE A 282 -5.09 -11.95 24.98
N PRO A 283 -5.32 -11.57 26.25
CA PRO A 283 -6.35 -12.17 27.11
C PRO A 283 -7.76 -11.69 26.73
N LEU A 284 -8.18 -11.94 25.48
CA LEU A 284 -9.50 -11.62 24.96
C LEU A 284 -10.48 -12.78 25.17
N PRO A 285 -11.78 -12.50 25.39
CA PRO A 285 -12.81 -13.54 25.50
C PRO A 285 -12.84 -14.47 24.28
N VAL A 286 -13.07 -15.76 24.52
CA VAL A 286 -13.02 -16.81 23.48
C VAL A 286 -13.97 -16.55 22.32
N TYR A 287 -15.17 -16.00 22.59
CA TYR A 287 -16.15 -15.70 21.55
C TYR A 287 -15.66 -14.61 20.61
N ILE A 288 -14.95 -13.57 21.09
CA ILE A 288 -14.35 -12.55 20.23
C ILE A 288 -13.26 -13.19 19.34
N ARG A 289 -12.45 -14.08 19.91
CA ARG A 289 -11.39 -14.79 19.17
C ARG A 289 -11.92 -15.75 18.10
N ALA A 290 -13.13 -16.27 18.27
CA ALA A 290 -13.77 -17.18 17.30
C ALA A 290 -14.19 -16.45 16.01
N PHE A 291 -14.56 -15.16 16.07
CA PHE A 291 -14.96 -14.37 14.89
C PHE A 291 -13.78 -13.92 14.01
N ILE A 292 -12.56 -13.98 14.52
CA ILE A 292 -11.36 -13.45 13.86
C ILE A 292 -11.04 -14.18 12.54
N THR A 293 -10.94 -15.51 12.62
CA THR A 293 -10.57 -16.35 11.49
C THR A 293 -11.56 -16.20 10.33
N PRO A 294 -12.88 -16.37 10.50
CA PRO A 294 -13.82 -16.20 9.39
C PRO A 294 -13.81 -14.79 8.82
N THR A 295 -13.74 -13.75 9.66
CA THR A 295 -13.69 -12.34 9.19
C THR A 295 -12.46 -12.09 8.31
N THR A 296 -11.29 -12.57 8.72
CA THR A 296 -10.06 -12.40 7.94
C THR A 296 -10.07 -13.25 6.66
N LEU A 297 -10.63 -14.46 6.70
CA LEU A 297 -10.73 -15.32 5.51
C LEU A 297 -11.74 -14.80 4.49
N ILE A 298 -12.82 -14.15 4.92
CA ILE A 298 -13.74 -13.47 4.01
C ILE A 298 -13.04 -12.30 3.30
N LEU A 299 -12.24 -11.52 4.04
CA LEU A 299 -11.42 -10.46 3.44
C LEU A 299 -10.42 -11.00 2.41
N ALA A 300 -9.76 -12.12 2.72
CA ALA A 300 -8.88 -12.83 1.80
C ALA A 300 -9.62 -13.32 0.55
N ALA A 301 -10.84 -13.85 0.71
CA ALA A 301 -11.67 -14.28 -0.42
C ALA A 301 -12.06 -13.11 -1.33
N GLY A 302 -12.36 -11.94 -0.77
CA GLY A 302 -12.56 -10.71 -1.54
C GLY A 302 -11.33 -10.33 -2.36
N SER A 303 -10.14 -10.40 -1.77
CA SER A 303 -8.90 -10.16 -2.52
C SER A 303 -8.68 -11.23 -3.61
N GLY A 304 -9.05 -12.48 -3.34
CA GLY A 304 -9.07 -13.57 -4.33
C GLY A 304 -10.00 -13.30 -5.51
N LEU A 305 -11.14 -12.65 -5.29
CA LEU A 305 -12.03 -12.20 -6.36
C LEU A 305 -11.37 -11.13 -7.25
N THR A 306 -10.58 -10.24 -6.66
CA THR A 306 -9.73 -9.31 -7.44
C THR A 306 -8.73 -10.07 -8.30
N VAL A 307 -8.06 -11.06 -7.73
CA VAL A 307 -7.11 -11.90 -8.46
C VAL A 307 -7.78 -12.58 -9.64
N LEU A 308 -8.90 -13.27 -9.42
CA LEU A 308 -9.63 -13.98 -10.48
C LEU A 308 -10.10 -13.05 -11.59
N ASN A 309 -10.65 -11.88 -11.25
CA ASN A 309 -11.15 -10.92 -12.24
C ASN A 309 -10.02 -10.40 -13.16
N LEU A 310 -8.86 -10.07 -12.58
CA LEU A 310 -7.68 -9.64 -13.33
C LEU A 310 -7.07 -10.80 -14.13
N ALA A 311 -7.04 -12.01 -13.58
CA ALA A 311 -6.59 -13.22 -14.29
C ALA A 311 -7.39 -13.44 -15.57
N LEU A 312 -8.72 -13.43 -15.49
CA LEU A 312 -9.60 -13.63 -16.63
C LEU A 312 -9.47 -12.49 -17.65
N THR A 313 -9.22 -11.26 -17.17
CA THR A 313 -8.93 -10.12 -18.06
C THR A 313 -7.64 -10.31 -18.86
N ILE A 314 -6.59 -10.85 -18.24
CA ILE A 314 -5.34 -11.15 -18.93
C ILE A 314 -5.51 -12.36 -19.87
N PHE A 315 -6.12 -13.44 -19.37
CA PHE A 315 -6.26 -14.71 -20.09
C PHE A 315 -7.06 -14.58 -21.39
N TYR A 316 -8.14 -13.81 -21.36
CA TYR A 316 -8.97 -13.58 -22.54
C TYR A 316 -8.54 -12.35 -23.37
N SER A 317 -7.30 -11.88 -23.22
CA SER A 317 -6.76 -10.82 -24.06
C SER A 317 -6.73 -11.28 -25.53
N PRO A 318 -7.35 -10.54 -26.48
CA PRO A 318 -7.39 -10.94 -27.89
C PRO A 318 -6.03 -10.87 -28.58
N THR A 319 -5.13 -10.01 -28.08
CA THR A 319 -3.80 -9.76 -28.66
C THR A 319 -2.65 -10.21 -27.78
N GLY A 320 -2.96 -10.82 -26.62
CA GLY A 320 -2.01 -11.04 -25.55
C GLY A 320 -1.71 -9.77 -24.73
N TYR A 321 -1.27 -9.97 -23.49
CA TYR A 321 -0.94 -8.89 -22.56
C TYR A 321 0.39 -8.22 -22.94
N ASN A 322 0.40 -6.89 -23.09
CA ASN A 322 1.60 -6.13 -23.46
C ASN A 322 2.52 -5.89 -22.26
N TYR A 323 3.31 -6.91 -21.89
CA TYR A 323 4.36 -6.82 -20.87
C TYR A 323 5.66 -6.17 -21.37
N LYS A 324 5.76 -5.81 -22.66
CA LYS A 324 6.94 -5.12 -23.22
C LYS A 324 6.94 -3.62 -22.91
N ASP A 325 5.82 -3.09 -22.45
CA ASP A 325 5.73 -1.75 -21.88
C ASP A 325 6.12 -1.79 -20.38
N PRO A 326 7.01 -0.90 -19.89
CA PRO A 326 7.40 -0.89 -18.48
C PRO A 326 6.23 -0.76 -17.49
N VAL A 327 5.18 -0.01 -17.82
CA VAL A 327 3.98 0.13 -16.98
C VAL A 327 3.21 -1.20 -16.97
N GLY A 328 3.01 -1.80 -18.14
CA GLY A 328 2.35 -3.10 -18.28
C GLY A 328 3.09 -4.21 -17.52
N PHE A 329 4.42 -4.21 -17.61
CA PHE A 329 5.30 -5.12 -16.88
C PHE A 329 5.19 -4.93 -15.36
N ALA A 330 5.29 -3.70 -14.87
CA ALA A 330 5.15 -3.40 -13.45
C ALA A 330 3.77 -3.80 -12.91
N ALA A 331 2.69 -3.51 -13.64
CA ALA A 331 1.33 -3.90 -13.26
C ALA A 331 1.17 -5.43 -13.19
N LEU A 332 1.76 -6.16 -14.14
CA LEU A 332 1.72 -7.63 -14.17
C LEU A 332 2.52 -8.24 -13.01
N ILE A 333 3.72 -7.73 -12.74
CA ILE A 333 4.54 -8.18 -11.61
C ILE A 333 3.85 -7.87 -10.28
N ALA A 334 3.24 -6.69 -10.12
CA ALA A 334 2.50 -6.35 -8.92
C ALA A 334 1.34 -7.33 -8.67
N TYR A 335 0.60 -7.66 -9.72
CA TYR A 335 -0.48 -8.64 -9.68
C TYR A 335 0.02 -10.04 -9.28
N ILE A 336 1.07 -10.55 -9.92
CA ILE A 336 1.66 -11.86 -9.59
C ILE A 336 2.25 -11.84 -8.17
N GLY A 337 2.93 -10.76 -7.82
CA GLY A 337 3.54 -10.51 -6.52
C GLY A 337 2.52 -10.54 -5.39
N PHE A 338 1.33 -9.99 -5.61
CA PHE A 338 0.21 -10.10 -4.68
C PHE A 338 -0.21 -11.55 -4.43
N ILE A 339 -0.26 -12.38 -5.46
CA ILE A 339 -0.61 -13.81 -5.31
C ILE A 339 0.44 -14.52 -4.45
N LEU A 340 1.72 -14.34 -4.77
CA LEU A 340 2.82 -14.99 -4.04
C LEU A 340 2.85 -14.55 -2.56
N ALA A 341 2.71 -13.26 -2.30
CA ALA A 341 2.69 -12.71 -0.94
C ALA A 341 1.42 -13.12 -0.17
N GLY A 342 0.26 -13.09 -0.84
CA GLY A 342 -1.05 -13.35 -0.25
C GLY A 342 -1.27 -14.81 0.16
N LEU A 343 -0.72 -15.77 -0.57
CA LEU A 343 -0.81 -17.19 -0.20
C LEU A 343 -0.17 -17.48 1.16
N GLN A 344 0.93 -16.79 1.50
CA GLN A 344 1.57 -16.93 2.80
C GLN A 344 0.69 -16.40 3.95
N ALA A 345 -0.16 -15.40 3.67
CA ALA A 345 -1.01 -14.78 4.68
C ALA A 345 -2.01 -15.76 5.30
N LEU A 346 -2.43 -16.78 4.55
CA LEU A 346 -3.60 -17.60 4.85
C LEU A 346 -3.46 -18.41 6.15
N ILE A 347 -2.24 -18.67 6.63
CA ILE A 347 -2.03 -19.38 7.90
C ILE A 347 -2.05 -18.46 9.13
N LEU A 348 -1.84 -17.15 8.96
CA LEU A 348 -1.77 -16.19 10.07
C LEU A 348 -3.11 -15.97 10.79
N PRO A 349 -4.28 -15.92 10.12
CA PRO A 349 -5.55 -15.75 10.83
C PRO A 349 -6.05 -17.01 11.54
N ILE A 350 -5.37 -18.14 11.39
CA ILE A 350 -5.75 -19.42 12.00
C ILE A 350 -5.13 -19.49 13.40
N ASN A 351 -5.98 -19.54 14.44
CA ASN A 351 -5.54 -19.48 15.84
C ASN A 351 -4.48 -20.54 16.20
N ILE A 352 -4.60 -21.76 15.66
CA ILE A 352 -3.71 -22.88 15.99
C ILE A 352 -2.29 -22.66 15.43
N THR A 353 -2.18 -22.16 14.21
CA THR A 353 -0.88 -21.92 13.56
C THR A 353 -0.27 -20.61 14.00
N ASN A 354 -1.07 -19.57 14.27
CA ASN A 354 -0.54 -18.27 14.67
C ASN A 354 0.28 -18.36 15.96
N VAL A 355 -0.12 -19.16 16.95
CA VAL A 355 0.66 -19.33 18.20
C VAL A 355 2.10 -19.77 17.94
N ILE A 356 2.36 -20.49 16.84
CA ILE A 356 3.69 -20.98 16.47
C ILE A 356 4.54 -19.88 15.83
N VAL A 357 3.93 -19.03 15.00
CA VAL A 357 4.63 -18.06 14.15
C VAL A 357 4.48 -16.60 14.60
N HIS A 358 3.65 -16.34 15.61
CA HIS A 358 3.42 -15.00 16.15
C HIS A 358 4.72 -14.41 16.69
N ASN A 359 4.97 -13.13 16.39
CA ASN A 359 6.22 -12.43 16.75
C ASN A 359 7.53 -13.07 16.23
N THR A 360 7.47 -14.02 15.31
CA THR A 360 8.67 -14.49 14.60
C THR A 360 8.90 -13.69 13.33
N TYR A 361 10.04 -13.94 12.67
CA TYR A 361 10.31 -13.42 11.33
C TYR A 361 9.29 -13.90 10.28
N TYR A 362 8.39 -14.84 10.60
CA TYR A 362 7.33 -15.25 9.71
C TYR A 362 6.35 -14.11 9.41
N VAL A 363 5.91 -13.45 10.48
CA VAL A 363 5.04 -12.27 10.37
C VAL A 363 5.76 -11.14 9.64
N VAL A 364 7.07 -10.97 9.91
CA VAL A 364 7.90 -9.97 9.23
C VAL A 364 7.97 -10.25 7.73
N GLY A 365 8.28 -11.48 7.32
CA GLY A 365 8.38 -11.89 5.94
C GLY A 365 7.07 -11.74 5.17
N HIS A 366 5.96 -12.24 5.73
CA HIS A 366 4.64 -12.08 5.10
C HIS A 366 4.29 -10.60 4.87
N PHE A 367 4.41 -9.79 5.92
CA PHE A 367 4.03 -8.38 5.86
C PHE A 367 4.88 -7.60 4.85
N HIS A 368 6.19 -7.84 4.84
CA HIS A 368 7.08 -7.19 3.89
C HIS A 368 6.90 -7.69 2.46
N LEU A 369 6.57 -8.96 2.24
CA LEU A 369 6.21 -9.45 0.91
C LEU A 369 5.02 -8.66 0.36
N MET A 370 3.97 -8.45 1.16
CA MET A 370 2.83 -7.62 0.74
C MET A 370 3.28 -6.19 0.40
N ILE A 371 4.09 -5.55 1.25
CA ILE A 371 4.56 -4.19 0.96
C ILE A 371 5.40 -4.16 -0.32
N TRP A 372 6.41 -5.02 -0.43
CA TRP A 372 7.37 -4.93 -1.51
C TRP A 372 6.78 -5.37 -2.84
N THR A 373 5.94 -6.40 -2.89
CA THR A 373 5.48 -6.98 -4.16
C THR A 373 4.22 -6.33 -4.70
N ILE A 374 3.27 -5.89 -3.86
CA ILE A 374 2.07 -5.19 -4.34
C ILE A 374 2.15 -3.68 -4.12
N ILE A 375 2.48 -3.21 -2.91
CA ILE A 375 2.45 -1.77 -2.61
C ILE A 375 3.52 -1.03 -3.43
N ILE A 376 4.78 -1.42 -3.32
CA ILE A 376 5.87 -0.71 -4.01
C ILE A 376 5.80 -0.93 -5.52
N VAL A 377 5.76 -2.17 -6.00
CA VAL A 377 5.74 -2.43 -7.46
C VAL A 377 4.46 -1.90 -8.12
N GLY A 378 3.30 -2.06 -7.49
CA GLY A 378 2.05 -1.53 -8.02
C GLY A 378 2.02 0.00 -8.03
N SER A 379 2.61 0.63 -7.02
CA SER A 379 2.80 2.09 -7.03
C SER A 379 3.77 2.55 -8.10
N VAL A 380 4.86 1.81 -8.37
CA VAL A 380 5.76 2.10 -9.50
C VAL A 380 5.00 2.03 -10.83
N ALA A 381 4.12 1.04 -11.03
CA ALA A 381 3.28 0.98 -12.23
C ALA A 381 2.41 2.26 -12.38
N ILE A 382 1.77 2.69 -11.29
CA ILE A 382 0.94 3.90 -11.26
C ILE A 382 1.78 5.16 -11.47
N ILE A 383 2.98 5.25 -10.89
CA ILE A 383 3.89 6.39 -11.04
C ILE A 383 4.38 6.49 -12.49
N LEU A 384 4.76 5.37 -13.12
CA LEU A 384 5.18 5.37 -14.52
C LEU A 384 4.04 5.81 -15.45
N ASP A 385 2.82 5.36 -15.19
CA ASP A 385 1.62 5.79 -15.91
C ASP A 385 1.31 7.28 -15.66
N MET A 386 1.46 7.75 -14.42
CA MET A 386 1.30 9.15 -14.05
C MET A 386 2.27 10.05 -14.81
N LEU A 387 3.55 9.70 -14.81
CA LEU A 387 4.59 10.42 -15.55
C LEU A 387 4.31 10.40 -17.05
N ARG A 388 3.78 9.29 -17.59
CA ARG A 388 3.40 9.22 -19.02
C ARG A 388 2.27 10.18 -19.35
N ASN A 389 1.25 10.25 -18.50
CA ASN A 389 0.13 11.17 -18.69
C ASN A 389 0.54 12.64 -18.56
N GLN A 390 1.60 12.92 -17.82
CA GLN A 390 2.12 14.26 -17.64
C GLN A 390 2.94 14.74 -18.82
N VAL A 391 3.82 13.86 -19.30
CA VAL A 391 4.85 14.19 -20.28
C VAL A 391 4.42 13.83 -21.70
N GLY A 392 3.32 13.06 -21.83
CA GLY A 392 2.76 12.61 -23.09
C GLY A 392 3.74 11.77 -23.87
N ALA A 393 3.75 11.95 -25.20
CA ALA A 393 4.67 11.28 -26.11
C ALA A 393 6.16 11.59 -25.84
N LYS A 394 6.48 12.58 -24.98
CA LYS A 394 7.87 12.89 -24.60
C LYS A 394 8.41 11.93 -23.54
N LEU A 395 7.56 11.11 -22.90
CA LEU A 395 8.03 10.01 -22.05
C LEU A 395 8.36 8.79 -22.91
N ASP A 396 9.32 8.96 -23.82
CA ASP A 396 9.90 7.85 -24.57
C ASP A 396 11.20 7.43 -23.91
N PHE A 397 11.15 6.32 -23.17
CA PHE A 397 12.34 5.72 -22.62
C PHE A 397 13.15 5.08 -23.76
N SER A 398 14.41 5.51 -23.90
CA SER A 398 15.37 4.85 -24.79
C SER A 398 15.43 3.35 -24.52
N SER A 399 15.91 2.55 -25.49
CA SER A 399 16.06 1.10 -25.30
C SER A 399 16.83 0.77 -24.02
N LEU A 400 17.91 1.53 -23.75
CA LEU A 400 18.67 1.43 -22.51
C LEU A 400 17.82 1.78 -21.29
N GLY A 401 17.08 2.90 -21.31
CA GLY A 401 16.22 3.31 -20.20
C GLY A 401 15.14 2.28 -19.87
N ARG A 402 14.53 1.67 -20.89
CA ARG A 402 13.61 0.53 -20.72
C ARG A 402 14.32 -0.66 -20.10
N GLY A 403 15.52 -1.02 -20.59
CA GLY A 403 16.34 -2.08 -20.01
C GLY A 403 16.62 -1.88 -18.52
N PHE A 404 16.95 -0.65 -18.11
CA PHE A 404 17.14 -0.29 -16.70
C PHE A 404 15.85 -0.47 -15.88
N LEU A 405 14.69 -0.05 -16.39
CA LEU A 405 13.40 -0.26 -15.73
C LEU A 405 13.06 -1.75 -15.56
N PHE A 406 13.25 -2.56 -16.61
CA PHE A 406 13.03 -4.02 -16.55
C PHE A 406 13.97 -4.68 -15.53
N ALA A 407 15.26 -4.34 -15.57
CA ALA A 407 16.25 -4.84 -14.63
C ALA A 407 15.92 -4.43 -13.20
N GLY A 408 15.62 -3.16 -12.96
CA GLY A 408 15.25 -2.65 -11.63
C GLY A 408 13.99 -3.32 -11.08
N LEU A 409 12.91 -3.43 -11.86
CA LEU A 409 11.70 -4.12 -11.43
C LEU A 409 11.95 -5.61 -11.13
N SER A 410 12.77 -6.28 -11.94
CA SER A 410 13.13 -7.68 -11.75
C SER A 410 14.00 -7.87 -10.50
N MET A 411 15.03 -7.04 -10.32
CA MET A 411 15.91 -7.06 -9.15
C MET A 411 15.15 -6.78 -7.86
N TRP A 412 14.25 -5.79 -7.86
CA TRP A 412 13.38 -5.52 -6.72
C TRP A 412 12.56 -6.75 -6.36
N THR A 413 11.90 -7.36 -7.35
CA THR A 413 11.03 -8.52 -7.15
C THR A 413 11.81 -9.73 -6.64
N VAL A 414 12.95 -10.05 -7.25
CA VAL A 414 13.81 -11.17 -6.82
C VAL A 414 14.35 -10.92 -5.42
N GLY A 415 14.86 -9.71 -5.13
CA GLY A 415 15.35 -9.35 -3.80
C GLY A 415 14.26 -9.41 -2.73
N ALA A 416 13.05 -8.95 -3.06
CA ALA A 416 11.88 -8.99 -2.17
C ALA A 416 11.42 -10.43 -1.87
N LEU A 417 11.31 -11.28 -2.90
CA LEU A 417 10.93 -12.68 -2.73
C LEU A 417 12.00 -13.46 -1.96
N LEU A 418 13.28 -13.27 -2.30
CA LEU A 418 14.40 -13.89 -1.59
C LEU A 418 14.38 -13.50 -0.12
N THR A 419 14.39 -12.21 0.18
CA THR A 419 14.39 -11.70 1.56
C THR A 419 13.14 -12.15 2.30
N GLY A 420 11.96 -11.93 1.71
CA GLY A 420 10.67 -12.20 2.34
C GLY A 420 10.48 -13.68 2.67
N TYR A 421 10.69 -14.59 1.72
CA TYR A 421 10.55 -16.03 1.99
C TYR A 421 11.65 -16.56 2.92
N THR A 422 12.87 -16.03 2.88
CA THR A 422 13.91 -16.37 3.87
C THR A 422 13.51 -15.92 5.27
N MET A 423 12.95 -14.72 5.44
CA MET A 423 12.36 -14.28 6.72
C MET A 423 11.27 -15.25 7.17
N SER A 424 10.38 -15.60 6.25
CA SER A 424 9.26 -16.50 6.51
C SER A 424 9.70 -17.86 7.03
N TYR A 425 10.64 -18.48 6.31
CA TYR A 425 11.15 -19.79 6.66
C TYR A 425 11.99 -19.75 7.95
N ALA A 426 12.86 -18.75 8.14
CA ALA A 426 13.61 -18.57 9.39
C ALA A 426 12.69 -18.38 10.61
N GLY A 427 11.59 -17.63 10.42
CA GLY A 427 10.60 -17.42 11.47
C GLY A 427 9.83 -18.70 11.82
N TYR A 428 9.52 -19.54 10.83
CA TYR A 428 8.97 -20.88 11.09
C TYR A 428 9.93 -21.77 11.89
N LEU A 429 11.24 -21.64 11.66
CA LEU A 429 12.28 -22.33 12.43
C LEU A 429 12.54 -21.71 13.83
N GLY A 430 11.81 -20.66 14.20
CA GLY A 430 11.84 -20.03 15.52
C GLY A 430 12.70 -18.77 15.65
N LEU A 431 13.10 -18.13 14.54
CA LEU A 431 13.78 -16.83 14.61
C LEU A 431 12.79 -15.74 15.02
N ILE A 432 12.93 -15.22 16.24
CA ILE A 432 12.09 -14.16 16.79
C ILE A 432 12.48 -12.77 16.25
N ARG A 433 11.51 -11.87 16.10
CA ARG A 433 11.73 -10.52 15.56
C ARG A 433 12.28 -9.56 16.62
N ARG A 434 12.94 -8.48 16.15
CA ARG A 434 13.41 -7.34 16.96
C ARG A 434 14.45 -7.72 18.03
N TRP A 435 15.35 -8.61 17.66
CA TRP A 435 16.51 -8.97 18.46
C TRP A 435 17.75 -8.63 17.64
N ASP A 436 18.66 -7.90 18.25
CA ASP A 436 19.96 -7.51 17.70
C ASP A 436 21.04 -8.60 17.91
N ALA A 437 20.77 -9.57 18.77
CA ALA A 437 21.55 -10.80 18.94
C ALA A 437 20.69 -12.03 18.66
N TYR A 438 21.26 -13.07 18.06
CA TYR A 438 20.52 -14.27 17.67
C TYR A 438 21.43 -15.51 17.62
N PRO A 439 20.87 -16.74 17.74
CA PRO A 439 21.65 -17.97 17.64
C PRO A 439 22.40 -18.10 16.31
N ILE A 440 23.66 -18.53 16.35
CA ILE A 440 24.55 -18.66 15.17
C ILE A 440 23.94 -19.48 14.01
N LYS A 441 23.06 -20.45 14.31
CA LYS A 441 22.33 -21.23 13.29
C LYS A 441 21.51 -20.38 12.32
N PHE A 442 21.13 -19.15 12.71
CA PHE A 442 20.38 -18.23 11.87
C PHE A 442 21.26 -17.26 11.06
N LEU A 443 22.58 -17.27 11.24
CA LEU A 443 23.49 -16.39 10.50
C LEU A 443 23.35 -16.55 8.97
N PRO A 444 23.28 -17.76 8.38
CA PRO A 444 23.07 -17.89 6.94
C PRO A 444 21.78 -17.26 6.44
N PHE A 445 20.71 -17.28 7.26
CA PHE A 445 19.46 -16.63 6.92
C PHE A 445 19.60 -15.11 6.95
N MET A 446 20.33 -14.57 7.94
CA MET A 446 20.62 -13.15 7.99
C MET A 446 21.48 -12.70 6.81
N ASP A 447 22.49 -13.47 6.41
CA ASP A 447 23.31 -13.15 5.23
C ASP A 447 22.42 -13.01 3.98
N VAL A 448 21.58 -14.02 3.72
CA VAL A 448 20.66 -14.01 2.57
C VAL A 448 19.69 -12.83 2.63
N MET A 449 19.09 -12.56 3.80
CA MET A 449 18.19 -11.41 3.98
C MET A 449 18.91 -10.07 3.74
N THR A 450 20.18 -9.94 4.15
CA THR A 450 20.95 -8.70 3.94
C THR A 450 21.32 -8.51 2.48
N TYR A 451 21.80 -9.55 1.80
CA TYR A 451 22.11 -9.46 0.37
C TYR A 451 20.85 -9.20 -0.46
N GLY A 452 19.73 -9.84 -0.13
CA GLY A 452 18.43 -9.56 -0.75
C GLY A 452 17.97 -8.10 -0.57
N ALA A 453 18.15 -7.54 0.62
CA ALA A 453 17.88 -6.12 0.88
C ALA A 453 18.81 -5.19 0.09
N MET A 454 20.10 -5.54 -0.06
CA MET A 454 21.04 -4.77 -0.89
C MET A 454 20.67 -4.80 -2.37
N ILE A 455 20.20 -5.95 -2.89
CA ILE A 455 19.68 -6.06 -4.26
C ILE A 455 18.49 -5.11 -4.46
N MET A 456 17.58 -5.05 -3.48
CA MET A 456 16.46 -4.09 -3.52
C MET A 456 16.93 -2.63 -3.44
N GLY A 457 17.96 -2.33 -2.65
CA GLY A 457 18.56 -0.99 -2.61
C GLY A 457 19.13 -0.57 -3.97
N LEU A 458 19.84 -1.48 -4.65
CA LEU A 458 20.39 -1.24 -5.98
C LEU A 458 19.29 -1.11 -7.04
N SER A 459 18.22 -1.90 -6.93
CA SER A 459 17.13 -1.86 -7.88
C SER A 459 16.39 -0.52 -7.88
N PHE A 460 16.31 0.16 -6.72
CA PHE A 460 15.79 1.53 -6.63
C PHE A 460 16.55 2.49 -7.54
N VAL A 461 17.89 2.38 -7.59
CA VAL A 461 18.73 3.20 -8.48
C VAL A 461 18.44 2.89 -9.95
N PHE A 462 18.26 1.61 -10.29
CA PHE A 462 17.95 1.18 -11.66
C PHE A 462 16.58 1.69 -12.13
N ILE A 463 15.60 1.80 -11.24
CA ILE A 463 14.29 2.38 -11.55
C ILE A 463 14.38 3.91 -11.63
N ALA A 464 15.05 4.56 -10.66
CA ALA A 464 15.09 6.01 -10.54
C ALA A 464 15.91 6.68 -11.65
N LEU A 465 17.06 6.13 -12.03
CA LEU A 465 17.98 6.72 -13.00
C LEU A 465 17.32 7.05 -14.36
N PRO A 466 16.67 6.11 -15.07
CA PRO A 466 16.03 6.41 -16.35
C PRO A 466 14.85 7.38 -16.22
N ILE A 467 14.17 7.39 -15.07
CA ILE A 467 13.10 8.35 -14.79
C ILE A 467 13.68 9.76 -14.64
N VAL A 468 14.67 9.93 -13.75
CA VAL A 468 15.30 11.22 -13.45
C VAL A 468 15.96 11.82 -14.70
N LEU A 469 16.73 11.03 -15.45
CA LEU A 469 17.38 11.49 -16.68
C LEU A 469 16.36 11.96 -17.72
N THR A 470 15.25 11.23 -17.87
CA THR A 470 14.16 11.64 -18.76
C THR A 470 13.48 12.92 -18.27
N MET A 471 13.22 13.06 -16.96
CA MET A 471 12.61 14.27 -16.40
C MET A 471 13.51 15.50 -16.54
N ILE A 472 14.82 15.37 -16.32
CA ILE A 472 15.81 16.44 -16.54
C ILE A 472 15.80 16.87 -18.01
N ARG A 473 15.84 15.90 -18.93
CA ARG A 473 15.83 16.18 -20.39
C ARG A 473 14.56 16.94 -20.82
N VAL A 474 13.41 16.63 -20.22
CA VAL A 474 12.14 17.27 -20.58
C VAL A 474 11.92 18.61 -19.84
N GLY A 475 12.73 18.91 -18.83
CA GLY A 475 12.82 20.25 -18.22
C GLY A 475 11.58 20.65 -17.41
N ILE A 476 11.00 19.73 -16.64
CA ILE A 476 9.71 19.95 -16.00
C ILE A 476 9.84 20.48 -14.56
N PRO A 477 9.19 21.60 -14.19
CA PRO A 477 9.39 22.20 -12.87
C PRO A 477 8.64 21.47 -11.75
N ILE A 478 9.19 21.55 -10.54
CA ILE A 478 8.71 20.91 -9.29
C ILE A 478 7.23 21.23 -8.96
N PHE A 479 6.72 22.40 -9.35
CA PHE A 479 5.33 22.84 -9.08
C PHE A 479 4.42 22.82 -10.32
N TRP A 480 4.83 22.07 -11.36
CA TRP A 480 4.07 21.67 -12.55
C TRP A 480 2.91 22.59 -12.96
N THR A 481 3.19 23.53 -13.87
CA THR A 481 2.15 24.04 -14.78
C THR A 481 1.98 23.05 -15.93
N PRO A 482 0.76 22.67 -16.33
CA PRO A 482 0.56 21.82 -17.51
C PRO A 482 1.28 22.45 -18.71
N THR A 483 2.02 21.65 -19.48
CA THR A 483 2.35 22.04 -20.85
C THR A 483 1.03 22.15 -21.60
N THR A 484 0.69 23.35 -22.03
CA THR A 484 -0.46 23.62 -22.89
C THR A 484 -0.45 22.67 -24.08
N GLY A 485 -1.44 21.78 -24.18
CA GLY A 485 -1.61 20.88 -25.33
C GLY A 485 -1.77 19.39 -25.03
N VAL A 486 -1.62 18.93 -23.78
CA VAL A 486 -1.91 17.52 -23.44
C VAL A 486 -3.34 17.41 -22.93
N THR A 487 -4.28 17.16 -23.84
CA THR A 487 -5.56 16.54 -23.48
C THR A 487 -5.25 15.23 -22.77
N ALA A 488 -5.86 14.99 -21.61
CA ALA A 488 -5.89 13.66 -21.01
C ALA A 488 -6.16 12.64 -22.12
N SER A 489 -5.34 11.58 -22.21
CA SER A 489 -5.65 10.47 -23.11
C SER A 489 -7.10 10.08 -22.82
N PRO A 490 -7.98 9.95 -23.85
CA PRO A 490 -9.42 9.96 -23.66
C PRO A 490 -9.81 9.07 -22.48
N GLY A 491 -10.29 9.74 -21.43
CA GLY A 491 -11.01 9.07 -20.37
C GLY A 491 -12.06 8.20 -21.03
N ILE A 492 -12.06 6.95 -20.63
CA ILE A 492 -12.93 5.87 -21.08
C ILE A 492 -14.36 6.40 -21.22
N THR A 493 -14.77 6.75 -22.43
CA THR A 493 -16.17 6.64 -22.81
C THR A 493 -16.41 5.14 -22.90
N MET A 494 -16.89 4.56 -21.79
CA MET A 494 -17.60 3.29 -21.89
C MET A 494 -18.71 3.55 -22.90
N ASN A 495 -18.60 2.92 -24.06
CA ASN A 495 -19.63 2.97 -25.06
C ASN A 495 -20.83 2.23 -24.47
N THR A 496 -21.67 2.93 -23.71
CA THR A 496 -23.00 2.47 -23.32
C THR A 496 -23.89 2.67 -24.54
N GLN A 497 -23.64 1.87 -25.58
CA GLN A 497 -24.71 1.54 -26.50
C GLN A 497 -25.71 0.68 -25.69
N PRO A 498 -26.99 1.09 -25.58
CA PRO A 498 -28.02 0.13 -25.22
C PRO A 498 -27.96 -0.99 -26.25
N PRO A 499 -28.20 -2.27 -25.88
CA PRO A 499 -28.30 -3.30 -26.90
C PRO A 499 -29.40 -2.86 -27.86
N SER A 500 -29.01 -2.65 -29.13
CA SER A 500 -29.96 -2.49 -30.21
C SER A 500 -30.89 -3.69 -30.14
N SER A 501 -32.19 -3.40 -30.11
CA SER A 501 -33.25 -4.37 -30.33
C SER A 501 -33.14 -4.90 -31.76
N GLY A 502 -32.15 -5.78 -31.98
CA GLY A 502 -31.96 -6.56 -33.18
C GLY A 502 -32.56 -7.93 -32.95
N THR A 503 -33.89 -8.02 -33.07
CA THR A 503 -34.60 -9.28 -33.25
C THR A 503 -33.98 -9.99 -34.46
N PRO A 504 -33.48 -11.24 -34.36
CA PRO A 504 -33.11 -11.99 -35.55
C PRO A 504 -34.40 -12.36 -36.28
N SER A 505 -34.66 -11.74 -37.42
CA SER A 505 -35.71 -12.18 -38.34
C SER A 505 -35.30 -13.53 -38.93
N ILE A 506 -35.77 -14.61 -38.31
CA ILE A 506 -35.80 -15.92 -38.94
C ILE A 506 -36.99 -15.91 -39.90
N THR A 507 -36.77 -15.54 -41.15
CA THR A 507 -37.69 -15.90 -42.23
C THR A 507 -37.51 -17.37 -42.55
N LYS A 508 -38.29 -18.21 -41.85
CA LYS A 508 -38.68 -19.53 -42.34
C LYS A 508 -40.12 -19.42 -42.81
N GLU A 509 -40.31 -19.28 -44.12
CA GLU A 509 -41.55 -19.69 -44.76
C GLU A 509 -41.69 -21.20 -44.53
N VAL A 510 -42.67 -21.59 -43.73
CA VAL A 510 -43.19 -22.96 -43.68
C VAL A 510 -44.60 -22.87 -44.24
N SER A 511 -44.76 -23.41 -45.45
CA SER A 511 -46.06 -23.61 -46.08
C SER A 511 -46.86 -24.61 -45.25
N THR A 512 -48.03 -24.19 -44.79
CA THR A 512 -49.05 -25.08 -44.21
C THR A 512 -49.77 -25.82 -45.34
N SER A 513 -49.13 -26.85 -45.87
CA SER A 513 -49.78 -27.92 -46.63
C SER A 513 -48.90 -29.15 -46.56
N ASP A 514 -48.96 -29.88 -45.45
CA ASP A 514 -48.76 -31.34 -45.38
C ASP A 514 -48.64 -31.77 -43.90
N MET A 515 -49.77 -31.66 -43.20
CA MET A 515 -50.03 -32.46 -42.00
C MET A 515 -50.95 -33.60 -42.43
N ASN A 516 -50.35 -34.64 -43.02
CA ASN A 516 -50.93 -35.99 -43.09
C ASN A 516 -49.87 -36.96 -43.62
N ASN A 517 -48.93 -37.37 -42.75
CA ASN A 517 -48.57 -38.79 -42.64
C ASN A 517 -47.46 -39.06 -41.63
N LYS A 518 -47.67 -40.14 -40.87
CA LYS A 518 -46.66 -40.99 -40.22
C LYS A 518 -46.06 -40.49 -38.90
N VAL A 519 -46.88 -40.66 -37.87
CA VAL A 519 -46.43 -41.20 -36.58
C VAL A 519 -46.20 -42.71 -36.74
N THR A 520 -44.93 -43.13 -36.70
CA THR A 520 -44.48 -44.51 -36.37
C THR A 520 -43.08 -44.34 -35.80
N LYS A 521 -42.91 -44.37 -34.48
CA LYS A 521 -42.72 -45.53 -33.58
C LYS A 521 -41.24 -45.68 -33.20
N LEU A 522 -40.99 -45.64 -31.88
CA LEU A 522 -39.94 -46.36 -31.13
C LEU A 522 -38.50 -45.89 -31.40
N LYS A 523 -37.64 -45.58 -30.43
CA LYS A 523 -37.43 -46.06 -29.05
C LYS A 523 -36.91 -44.91 -28.19
#